data_AF-A0A5T8BEQ3-F1
#
_entry.id   AF-A0A5T8BEQ3-F1
#
_cell.length_a   1.000
_cell.length_b   1.000
_cell.length_c   1.000
_cell.angle_alpha   90.00
_cell.angle_beta   90.00
_cell.angle_gamma   90.00
#
_symmetry.space_group_name_H-M   'P 1'
#
loop_
_entity.id
_entity.type
_entity.pdbx_description
1 polymer ?
#
loop_
_entity_poly.entity_id
_entity_poly.type
_entity_poly.pdbx_seq_one_letter_code
_entity_poly.pdbx_strand_id
1 'polypeptide(L)'
;MPTAPAEIAFSDTELKILDAMVKDTAQIMSSPPLEKYTIKLAQLGGYTGNKNKYPPGNIVIWRGLRRLNEIQMGWEIATGRCG
;
A
#
# COMPACT_ATOMS: atom_id res chain seq x y z
N MET A 1 -8.40 10.49 11.55
CA MET A 1 -7.94 11.87 11.27
C MET A 1 -7.42 11.93 9.85
N PRO A 2 -7.88 12.87 9.00
CA PRO A 2 -7.56 12.85 7.57
C PRO A 2 -6.12 13.30 7.23
N THR A 3 -5.25 13.48 8.21
CA THR A 3 -3.86 13.94 8.05
C THR A 3 -2.85 13.10 8.83
N ALA A 4 -3.24 11.89 9.25
CA ALA A 4 -2.34 11.00 9.96
C ALA A 4 -1.10 10.66 9.10
N PRO A 5 0.10 10.64 9.70
CA PRO A 5 1.29 10.05 9.09
C PRO A 5 1.02 8.58 8.69
N ALA A 6 1.63 8.14 7.61
CA ALA A 6 1.47 6.76 7.13
C ALA A 6 2.15 5.76 8.06
N GLU A 7 3.18 6.21 8.76
CA GLU A 7 4.03 5.52 9.72
C GLU A 7 3.24 5.01 10.95
N ILE A 8 2.03 5.55 11.18
CA ILE A 8 1.12 5.05 12.22
C ILE A 8 0.55 3.66 11.84
N ALA A 9 0.43 3.36 10.55
CA ALA A 9 -0.19 2.12 10.06
C ALA A 9 0.79 1.21 9.30
N PHE A 10 1.87 1.76 8.76
CA PHE A 10 2.83 1.06 7.92
C PHE A 10 4.26 1.27 8.42
N SER A 11 5.08 0.24 8.37
CA SER A 11 6.53 0.32 8.59
C SER A 11 7.26 0.94 7.39
N ASP A 12 8.48 1.41 7.61
CA ASP A 12 9.34 1.96 6.55
C ASP A 12 9.56 0.99 5.39
N THR A 13 9.63 -0.32 5.69
CA THR A 13 9.81 -1.37 4.67
C THR A 13 8.55 -1.51 3.82
N GLU A 14 7.37 -1.52 4.46
CA GLU A 14 6.09 -1.57 3.75
C GLU A 14 5.88 -0.34 2.88
N LEU A 15 6.21 0.86 3.37
CA LEU A 15 6.14 2.10 2.60
C LEU A 15 7.02 2.01 1.34
N LYS A 16 8.28 1.56 1.49
CA LYS A 16 9.20 1.36 0.36
C LYS A 16 8.68 0.34 -0.65
N ILE A 17 8.12 -0.78 -0.18
CA ILE A 17 7.54 -1.80 -1.05
C ILE A 17 6.34 -1.22 -1.81
N LEU A 18 5.43 -0.51 -1.12
CA LEU A 18 4.27 0.11 -1.75
C LEU A 18 4.67 1.15 -2.79
N ASP A 19 5.70 1.96 -2.52
CA ASP A 19 6.25 2.93 -3.48
C ASP A 19 6.89 2.27 -4.70
N ALA A 20 7.58 1.15 -4.51
CA ALA A 20 8.20 0.40 -5.61
C ALA A 20 7.16 -0.34 -6.48
N MET A 21 6.12 -0.89 -5.87
CA MET A 21 5.14 -1.75 -6.54
C MET A 21 3.99 -0.97 -7.20
N VAL A 22 3.65 0.20 -6.66
CA VAL A 22 2.49 0.98 -7.09
C VAL A 22 2.92 2.38 -7.52
N LYS A 23 2.76 2.66 -8.82
CA LYS A 23 3.03 3.97 -9.40
C LYS A 23 2.05 5.01 -8.85
N ASP A 24 2.58 6.19 -8.55
CA ASP A 24 1.77 7.32 -8.15
C ASP A 24 0.87 7.76 -9.32
N THR A 25 -0.45 7.78 -9.06
CA THR A 25 -1.44 8.38 -9.93
C THR A 25 -1.77 9.80 -9.44
N ALA A 26 -2.40 10.62 -10.29
CA ALA A 26 -2.82 11.97 -9.89
C ALA A 26 -3.68 11.97 -8.61
N GLN A 27 -4.58 10.99 -8.47
CA GLN A 27 -5.37 10.79 -7.26
C GLN A 27 -4.49 10.53 -6.03
N ILE A 28 -3.56 9.58 -6.12
CA ILE A 28 -2.66 9.20 -5.02
C ILE A 28 -1.80 10.39 -4.59
N MET A 29 -1.32 11.19 -5.54
CA MET A 29 -0.50 12.36 -5.25
C MET A 29 -1.28 13.46 -4.52
N SER A 30 -2.59 13.55 -4.76
CA SER A 30 -3.48 14.52 -4.08
C SER A 30 -4.02 14.04 -2.74
N SER A 31 -3.89 12.75 -2.42
CA SER A 31 -4.40 12.15 -1.18
C SER A 31 -3.47 12.42 0.02
N PRO A 32 -4.02 12.60 1.23
CA PRO A 32 -3.24 12.66 2.46
C PRO A 32 -2.37 11.42 2.67
N PRO A 33 -1.28 11.49 3.47
CA PRO A 33 -0.27 10.42 3.56
C PRO A 33 -0.86 9.04 3.84
N LEU A 34 -1.61 8.88 4.93
CA LEU A 34 -2.22 7.59 5.26
C LEU A 34 -3.18 7.08 4.18
N GLU A 35 -3.98 7.97 3.58
CA GLU A 35 -4.93 7.60 2.52
C GLU A 35 -4.19 7.19 1.24
N LYS A 36 -3.11 7.90 0.88
CA LYS A 36 -2.23 7.57 -0.24
C LYS A 36 -1.76 6.12 -0.14
N TYR A 37 -1.19 5.72 1.00
CA TYR A 37 -0.69 4.35 1.18
C TYR A 37 -1.81 3.32 1.33
N THR A 38 -2.97 3.71 1.86
CA THR A 38 -4.17 2.85 1.87
C THR A 38 -4.67 2.56 0.45
N ILE A 39 -4.66 3.56 -0.44
CA ILE A 39 -5.02 3.37 -1.85
C ILE A 39 -3.98 2.48 -2.55
N LYS A 40 -2.67 2.69 -2.30
CA LYS A 40 -1.62 1.81 -2.85
C LYS A 40 -1.81 0.36 -2.41
N LEU A 41 -2.06 0.15 -1.11
CA LEU A 41 -2.35 -1.17 -0.56
C LEU A 41 -3.56 -1.81 -1.26
N ALA A 42 -4.64 -1.05 -1.44
CA ALA A 42 -5.82 -1.54 -2.14
C ALA A 42 -5.51 -1.91 -3.60
N GLN A 43 -4.68 -1.12 -4.30
CA GLN A 43 -4.27 -1.40 -5.68
C GLN A 43 -3.47 -2.69 -5.79
N LEU A 44 -2.61 -2.96 -4.80
CA LEU A 44 -1.93 -4.26 -4.66
C LEU A 44 -2.92 -5.43 -4.51
N GLY A 45 -4.06 -5.17 -3.84
CA GLY A 45 -5.18 -6.10 -3.72
C GLY A 45 -6.12 -6.20 -4.93
N GLY A 46 -5.85 -5.44 -6.01
CA GLY A 46 -6.63 -5.43 -7.25
C GLY A 46 -7.61 -4.25 -7.39
N TYR A 47 -7.55 -3.24 -6.53
CA TYR A 47 -8.33 -2.01 -6.69
C TYR A 47 -7.86 -1.24 -7.93
N THR A 48 -8.79 -0.86 -8.81
CA THR A 48 -8.48 -0.04 -10.00
C THR A 48 -9.16 1.31 -9.85
N GLY A 49 -8.41 2.30 -9.36
CA GLY A 49 -8.93 3.64 -9.00
C GLY A 49 -9.55 4.44 -10.14
N ASN A 50 -9.40 4.01 -11.39
CA ASN A 50 -9.95 4.71 -12.56
C ASN A 50 -11.42 4.37 -12.86
N LYS A 51 -11.98 3.30 -12.26
CA LYS A 51 -13.37 2.88 -12.52
C LYS A 51 -14.32 3.09 -11.34
N ASN A 52 -13.81 3.21 -10.12
CA ASN A 52 -14.63 3.35 -8.92
C ASN A 52 -14.55 4.78 -8.39
N LYS A 53 -15.70 5.47 -8.36
CA LYS A 53 -15.90 6.70 -7.58
C LYS A 53 -16.01 6.43 -6.06
N TYR A 54 -15.78 5.18 -5.65
CA TYR A 54 -16.00 4.68 -4.29
C TYR A 54 -14.68 4.32 -3.64
N PRO A 55 -14.52 4.55 -2.32
CA PRO A 55 -13.32 4.17 -1.60
C PRO A 55 -13.08 2.65 -1.66
N PRO A 56 -11.83 2.19 -1.48
CA PRO A 56 -11.51 0.77 -1.50
C PRO A 56 -12.27 0.01 -0.42
N GLY A 57 -12.96 -1.06 -0.81
CA GLY A 57 -13.68 -1.94 0.11
C GLY A 57 -12.73 -2.81 0.95
N ASN A 58 -13.24 -3.35 2.06
CA ASN A 58 -12.48 -4.21 2.97
C ASN A 58 -11.79 -5.40 2.28
N ILE A 59 -12.45 -6.04 1.29
CA ILE A 59 -11.91 -7.22 0.60
C ILE A 59 -10.61 -6.88 -0.15
N VAL A 60 -10.56 -5.76 -0.88
CA VAL A 60 -9.35 -5.37 -1.61
C VAL A 60 -8.23 -4.94 -0.66
N ILE A 61 -8.57 -4.37 0.50
CA ILE A 61 -7.60 -4.08 1.56
C ILE A 61 -6.97 -5.37 2.10
N TRP A 62 -7.79 -6.36 2.49
CA TRP A 62 -7.28 -7.65 2.99
C TRP A 62 -6.42 -8.40 1.99
N ARG A 63 -6.81 -8.38 0.71
CA ARG A 63 -6.00 -8.95 -0.37
C ARG A 63 -4.68 -8.20 -0.52
N GLY A 64 -4.71 -6.88 -0.41
CA GLY A 64 -3.51 -6.03 -0.41
C GLY A 64 -2.55 -6.38 0.72
N LEU A 65 -3.06 -6.49 1.96
CA LEU A 65 -2.25 -6.85 3.13
C LEU A 65 -1.58 -8.21 2.98
N ARG A 66 -2.32 -9.23 2.55
CA ARG A 66 -1.75 -10.55 2.29
C ARG A 66 -0.62 -10.47 1.25
N ARG A 67 -0.84 -9.73 0.16
CA ARG A 67 0.14 -9.60 -0.91
C ARG A 67 1.37 -8.80 -0.48
N LEU A 68 1.17 -7.76 0.33
CA LEU A 68 2.24 -6.96 0.90
C LEU A 68 3.16 -7.82 1.79
N ASN A 69 2.58 -8.63 2.68
CA ASN A 69 3.33 -9.56 3.51
C ASN A 69 4.14 -10.57 2.68
N GLU A 70 3.54 -11.15 1.63
CA GLU A 70 4.25 -12.06 0.72
C GLU A 70 5.46 -11.39 0.05
N ILE A 71 5.32 -10.14 -0.38
CA ILE A 71 6.42 -9.38 -1.00
C ILE A 71 7.47 -8.99 0.03
N GLN A 72 7.06 -8.59 1.24
CA GLN A 72 7.99 -8.25 2.31
C GLN A 72 8.87 -9.44 2.69
N MET A 73 8.30 -10.64 2.84
CA MET A 73 9.09 -11.85 3.09
C MET A 73 10.10 -12.09 1.95
N GLY A 74 9.67 -11.97 0.69
CA GLY A 74 10.58 -12.08 -0.45
C GLY A 74 11.69 -11.01 -0.45
N TRP A 75 11.37 -9.78 -0.05
CA TRP A 75 12.31 -8.67 0.08
C TRP A 75 13.35 -8.93 1.17
N GLU A 76 12.93 -9.43 2.33
CA GLU A 76 13.82 -9.78 3.45
C GLU A 76 14.79 -10.89 3.06
N ILE A 77 14.31 -11.93 2.36
CA ILE A 77 15.16 -13.00 1.82
C ILE A 77 16.17 -12.43 0.82
N ALA A 78 15.72 -11.61 -0.14
CA ALA A 78 16.60 -11.05 -1.17
C ALA A 78 17.65 -10.08 -0.61
N THR A 79 17.34 -9.40 0.49
CA THR A 79 18.26 -8.45 1.14
C THR A 79 19.14 -9.09 2.22
N GLY A 80 19.07 -10.41 2.40
CA GLY A 80 19.86 -11.13 3.40
C GLY A 80 19.49 -10.74 4.84
N ARG A 81 18.26 -10.25 5.07
CA ARG A 81 17.74 -9.88 6.39
C ARG A 81 17.10 -11.05 7.14
N CYS A 82 17.26 -12.28 6.64
CA CYS A 82 16.97 -13.48 7.39
C CYS A 82 17.95 -13.58 8.58
N GLY A 83 17.45 -13.29 9.77
CA GLY A 83 18.06 -13.72 11.03
C GLY A 83 17.78 -15.19 11.28
#